data_AF-A0A3N5NNT1-F1
#
_entry.id   AF-A0A3N5NNT1-F1
#
_cell.length_a   1.000
_cell.length_b   1.000
_cell.length_c   1.000
_cell.angle_alpha   90.00
_cell.angle_beta   90.00
_cell.angle_gamma   90.00
#
_symmetry.space_group_name_H-M   'P 1'
#
loop_
_entity.id
_entity.type
_entity.pdbx_description
1 polymer ?
#
loop_
_entity_poly.entity_id
_entity_poly.type
_entity_poly.pdbx_seq_one_letter_code
_entity_poly.pdbx_strand_id
1 'polypeptide(L)' 'HRSVHIKSDSELLVKQMRGEYRVKNAGLQPLYEKARAIARGLDRVTFEHVRREQNKDADRLANLAMDDALKKKD' A
#
# COMPACT_ATOMS: atom_id res chain seq x y z
N HIS A 1 23.61 1.01 1.45
CA HIS A 1 22.32 1.16 2.13
C HIS A 1 21.19 1.22 1.10
N ARG A 2 20.15 0.40 1.25
CA ARG A 2 19.00 0.37 0.32
C ARG A 2 17.81 1.09 0.94
N SER A 3 17.69 2.38 0.65
CA SER A 3 16.53 3.18 1.04
C SER A 3 15.39 2.99 0.04
N VAL A 4 14.17 2.79 0.53
CA VAL A 4 12.95 2.69 -0.28
C VAL A 4 12.00 3.84 0.06
N HIS A 5 11.44 4.46 -0.97
CA HIS A 5 10.44 5.50 -0.85
C HIS A 5 9.15 5.03 -1.52
N ILE A 6 8.10 4.87 -0.73
CA ILE A 6 6.81 4.31 -1.15
C ILE A 6 5.83 5.48 -1.36
N LYS A 7 5.32 5.59 -2.59
CA LYS A 7 4.28 6.54 -2.97
C LYS A 7 2.95 5.80 -3.09
N SER A 8 1.88 6.39 -2.56
CA SER A 8 0.53 5.84 -2.68
C SER A 8 -0.50 6.96 -2.74
N ASP A 9 -1.58 6.76 -3.47
CA ASP A 9 -2.77 7.61 -3.49
C ASP A 9 -3.79 7.25 -2.40
N SER A 10 -3.48 6.27 -1.55
CA SER A 10 -4.27 5.94 -0.36
C SER A 10 -3.72 6.70 0.85
N GLU A 11 -4.34 7.84 1.17
CA GLU A 11 -3.97 8.63 2.35
C GLU A 11 -4.08 7.82 3.65
N LEU A 12 -5.13 7.00 3.77
CA LEU A 12 -5.33 6.11 4.93
C LEU A 12 -4.15 5.15 5.11
N LEU A 13 -3.71 4.48 4.05
CA LEU A 13 -2.56 3.57 4.08
C LEU A 13 -1.31 4.31 4.53
N VAL A 14 -1.02 5.46 3.92
CA VAL A 14 0.18 6.25 4.22
C VAL A 14 0.20 6.65 5.69
N LYS A 15 -0.92 7.17 6.22
CA LYS A 15 -1.03 7.57 7.64
C LYS A 15 -0.91 6.39 8.59
N GLN A 16 -1.47 5.22 8.24
CA GLN A 16 -1.31 4.00 9.03
C GLN A 16 0.15 3.53 9.06
N MET A 17 0.82 3.49 7.90
CA MET A 17 2.22 3.05 7.81
C MET A 17 3.21 4.01 8.47
N ARG A 18 2.87 5.30 8.56
CA ARG A 18 3.61 6.29 9.35
C ARG A 18 3.32 6.23 10.85
N GLY A 19 2.34 5.42 11.28
CA GLY A 19 1.92 5.32 12.69
C GLY A 19 1.04 6.47 13.17
N GLU A 20 0.58 7.34 12.26
CA GLU A 20 -0.33 8.44 12.59
C GLU A 20 -1.73 7.90 12.93
N TYR A 21 -2.20 6.87 12.20
CA TYR A 21 -3.51 6.25 12.40
C TYR A 21 -3.40 4.77 12.82
N ARG A 22 -4.27 4.36 13.76
CA ARG A 22 -4.41 2.97 14.17
C ARG A 22 -5.25 2.18 13.17
N VAL A 23 -4.81 0.97 12.81
CA VAL A 23 -5.60 0.02 12.00
C VAL A 23 -6.63 -0.66 12.89
N LYS A 24 -7.91 -0.30 12.74
CA LYS A 24 -9.01 -0.87 13.54
C LYS A 24 -9.69 -2.06 12.85
N ASN A 25 -9.76 -2.07 11.52
CA ASN A 25 -10.42 -3.13 10.77
C ASN A 25 -9.66 -4.46 10.94
N ALA A 26 -10.36 -5.50 11.42
CA ALA A 26 -9.76 -6.81 11.71
C ALA A 26 -9.17 -7.49 10.46
N GLY A 27 -9.78 -7.31 9.29
CA GLY A 27 -9.26 -7.83 8.02
C GLY A 27 -8.01 -7.11 7.53
N LEU A 28 -7.84 -5.82 7.88
CA LEU A 28 -6.65 -5.05 7.51
C LEU A 28 -5.46 -5.24 8.45
N GLN A 29 -5.70 -5.57 9.74
CA GLN A 29 -4.63 -5.82 10.71
C GLN A 29 -3.55 -6.81 10.23
N PRO A 30 -3.89 -8.01 9.71
CA PRO A 30 -2.86 -8.94 9.24
C PRO A 30 -2.06 -8.41 8.05
N LEU A 31 -2.69 -7.63 7.16
CA LEU A 31 -2.02 -7.02 6.00
C LEU A 31 -1.05 -5.92 6.45
N TYR A 32 -1.47 -5.10 7.41
CA TYR A 32 -0.64 -4.06 8.00
C TYR A 32 0.59 -4.63 8.71
N GLU A 33 0.42 -5.67 9.53
CA GLU A 33 1.54 -6.30 10.23
C GLU A 33 2.53 -6.93 9.27
N LYS A 34 2.03 -7.58 8.20
CA LYS A 34 2.89 -8.11 7.13
C LYS A 34 3.68 -7.01 6.43
N ALA A 35 3.03 -5.91 6.04
CA ALA A 35 3.68 -4.78 5.41
C ALA A 35 4.75 -4.15 6.31
N ARG A 36 4.46 -4.01 7.61
CA ARG A 36 5.43 -3.50 8.60
C ARG A 36 6.60 -4.44 8.81
N ALA A 37 6.39 -5.76 8.84
CA ALA A 37 7.46 -6.73 8.97
C ALA A 37 8.44 -6.64 7.79
N ILE A 38 7.93 -6.53 6.56
CA ILE A 38 8.75 -6.33 5.37
C ILE A 38 9.52 -5.01 5.43
N ALA A 39 8.84 -3.92 5.80
CA ALA A 39 9.47 -2.60 5.90
C ALA A 39 10.60 -2.55 6.94
N ARG A 40 10.46 -3.26 8.06
CA ARG A 40 11.52 -3.40 9.09
C ARG A 40 12.75 -4.16 8.61
N GLY A 41 12.62 -5.00 7.59
CA GLY A 41 13.74 -5.72 6.98
C GLY A 41 14.59 -4.88 6.02
N LEU A 42 14.20 -3.63 5.76
CA LEU A 42 14.91 -2.69 4.88
C LEU A 42 15.58 -1.60 5.72
N ASP A 43 16.72 -1.08 5.25
CA ASP A 43 17.50 -0.07 5.98
C ASP A 43 16.68 1.18 6.34
N ARG A 44 15.93 1.69 5.36
CA ARG A 44 15.09 2.89 5.53
C ARG A 44 13.91 2.83 4.58
N VAL A 45 12.71 2.98 5.13
CA VAL A 45 11.47 3.08 4.36
C VAL A 45 10.76 4.37 4.71
N THR A 46 10.30 5.09 3.69
CA THR A 46 9.48 6.29 3.85
C THR A 46 8.21 6.14 3.03
N PHE A 47 7.12 6.76 3.50
CA PHE A 47 5.82 6.72 2.84
C PHE A 47 5.41 8.15 2.49
N GLU A 48 4.90 8.38 1.29
CA GLU A 48 4.37 9.67 0.82
C GLU A 48 3.00 9.46 0.19
N HIS A 49 2.05 10.31 0.57
CA HIS A 49 0.78 10.40 -0.12
C HIS A 49 0.94 11.27 -1.36
N VAL A 50 0.58 10.75 -2.52
CA VAL A 50 0.59 11.46 -3.79
C VAL A 50 -0.82 11.50 -4.36
N ARG A 51 -1.10 12.48 -5.21
CA ARG A 51 -2.40 12.52 -5.89
C ARG A 51 -2.53 11.36 -6.89
N ARG A 52 -3.75 10.90 -7.14
CA ARG A 52 -4.04 9.75 -8.00
C ARG A 52 -3.48 9.88 -9.42
N GLU A 53 -3.46 11.09 -9.97
CA GLU A 53 -2.86 11.38 -11.28
C GLU A 53 -1.35 11.15 -11.34
N GLN A 54 -0.68 11.06 -10.19
CA GLN A 54 0.75 10.75 -10.07
C GLN A 54 1.01 9.26 -9.82
N ASN A 55 -0.04 8.46 -9.60
CA ASN A 55 0.04 7.02 -9.31
C ASN A 55 -0.57 6.15 -10.42
N LYS A 56 -0.64 6.68 -11.65
CA LYS A 56 -1.38 6.08 -12.79
C LYS A 56 -0.95 4.66 -13.12
N ASP A 57 0.35 4.37 -13.09
CA ASP A 57 0.85 3.04 -13.44
C ASP A 57 0.43 1.97 -12.43
N ALA A 58 0.55 2.28 -11.14
CA ALA A 58 0.11 1.38 -10.08
C ALA A 58 -1.41 1.19 -10.11
N ASP A 59 -2.17 2.26 -10.34
CA ASP A 59 -3.63 2.20 -10.47
C ASP A 59 -4.06 1.34 -11.66
N ARG A 60 -3.43 1.53 -12.82
CA ARG A 60 -3.70 0.73 -14.02
C ARG A 60 -3.44 -0.76 -13.77
N LEU A 61 -2.32 -1.10 -13.13
CA LEU A 61 -1.98 -2.49 -12.82
C LEU A 61 -2.95 -3.10 -11.80
N ALA A 62 -3.36 -2.34 -10.79
CA ALA A 62 -4.34 -2.79 -9.80
C ALA A 62 -5.70 -3.06 -10.44
N ASN A 63 -6.18 -2.17 -11.31
CA ASN A 63 -7.45 -2.33 -12.02
C ASN A 63 -7.42 -3.55 -12.96
N LEU A 64 -6.33 -3.74 -13.71
CA LEU A 64 -6.16 -4.93 -14.55
C LEU A 64 -6.28 -6.22 -13.74
N ALA A 65 -5.64 -6.28 -12.56
CA ALA A 65 -5.71 -7.46 -11.70
C ALA A 65 -7.13 -7.70 -11.12
N MET A 66 -7.87 -6.63 -10.82
CA MET A 66 -9.26 -6.74 -10.37
C MET A 66 -10.18 -7.24 -11.49
N ASP A 67 -10.05 -6.68 -12.70
CA ASP A 67 -10.84 -7.08 -13.86
C ASP A 67 -10.62 -8.56 -14.20
N ASP A 68 -9.37 -9.02 -14.16
CA ASP A 68 -9.02 -10.42 -14.39
C ASP A 68 -9.58 -11.36 -13.29
N ALA A 69 -9.63 -10.89 -12.05
CA ALA A 69 -10.22 -11.65 -10.94
C ALA A 69 -11.75 -11.75 -11.06
N LEU A 70 -12.42 -10.72 -11.59
CA LEU A 70 -13.85 -10.72 -11.83
C LEU A 70 -14.23 -11.67 -12.98
N LYS A 71 -13.47 -11.65 -14.10
CA LYS A 71 -13.71 -12.53 -15.26
C LYS A 71 -13.53 -14.01 -14.96
N LYS A 72 -12.67 -14.38 -14.01
CA LYS A 72 -12.45 -15.79 -13.61
C LYS A 72 -13.58 -16.38 -12.77
N LYS A 73 -14.55 -15.55 -12.36
CA LYS A 73 -15.65 -15.93 -11.48
C LYS A 73 -16.94 -16.24 -12.25
N ASP A 74 -16.96 -15.96 -13.55
CA ASP A 74 -18.00 -16.32 -14.52
C ASP A 74 -17.67 -17.66 -15.21
#